data_AF-A0A538B952-F1
#
_entry.id   AF-A0A538B952-F1
#
_cell.length_a   1.000
_cell.length_b   1.000
_cell.length_c   1.000
_cell.angle_alpha   90.00
_cell.angle_beta   90.00
_cell.angle_gamma   90.00
#
_symmetry.space_group_name_H-M   'P 1'
#
loop_
_entity.id
_entity.type
_entity.pdbx_description
1 polymer ?
#
loop_
_entity_poly.entity_id
_entity_poly.type
_entity_poly.pdbx_seq_one_letter_code
_entity_poly.pdbx_strand_id
1 'polypeptide(L)'
;LVMAAWAFGIAVALAALAPSLPLELVTLALAGGASISFMATGNSTLQLGAEPSMRGRVMSLWFVAFQGSTPIGGPIVGWVIAVLGARAGLGLGAVAALAVALVGAWSLRPQRRRAAAAAAHGQPAM
;
A
#
# COMPACT_ATOMS: atom_id res chain seq x y z
N LEU A 1 -6.78 -3.04 1.95
CA LEU A 1 -5.55 -2.80 1.16
C LEU A 1 -5.60 -1.49 0.37
N VAL A 2 -6.42 -1.37 -0.68
CA VAL A 2 -6.45 -0.16 -1.54
C VAL A 2 -6.72 1.13 -0.75
N MET A 3 -7.71 1.13 0.15
CA MET A 3 -8.00 2.31 0.98
C MET A 3 -6.83 2.70 1.90
N ALA A 4 -6.15 1.71 2.48
CA ALA A 4 -4.98 1.96 3.33
C ALA A 4 -3.79 2.51 2.51
N ALA A 5 -3.60 2.02 1.28
CA ALA A 5 -2.60 2.55 0.37
C ALA A 5 -2.88 4.01 -0.04
N TRP A 6 -4.15 4.35 -0.31
CA TRP A 6 -4.58 5.74 -0.52
C TRP A 6 -4.31 6.61 0.69
N ALA A 7 -4.75 6.17 1.88
CA ALA A 7 -4.53 6.91 3.12
C ALA A 7 -3.04 7.14 3.40
N PHE A 8 -2.20 6.13 3.18
CA PHE A 8 -0.75 6.23 3.32
C PHE A 8 -0.15 7.24 2.31
N GLY A 9 -0.46 7.09 1.02
CA GLY A 9 0.06 7.99 -0.02
C GLY A 9 -0.36 9.45 0.18
N ILE A 10 -1.61 9.69 0.58
CA ILE A 10 -2.11 11.05 0.88
C ILE A 10 -1.39 11.61 2.11
N ALA A 11 -1.26 10.83 3.20
CA ALA A 11 -0.58 11.28 4.41
C ALA A 11 0.89 11.63 4.14
N VAL A 12 1.60 10.83 3.36
CA VAL A 12 3.00 11.11 2.97
C VAL A 12 3.09 12.32 2.04
N ALA A 13 2.13 12.51 1.12
CA ALA A 13 2.07 13.71 0.28
C ALA A 13 1.89 14.99 1.12
N LEU A 14 1.00 14.93 2.12
CA LEU A 14 0.78 16.04 3.05
C LEU A 14 2.05 16.34 3.88
N ALA A 15 2.77 15.30 4.31
CA ALA A 15 4.06 15.46 4.99
C ALA A 15 5.10 16.14 4.09
N ALA A 16 5.19 15.73 2.82
CA ALA A 16 6.10 16.34 1.85
C ALA A 16 5.83 17.83 1.60
N LEU A 17 4.55 18.25 1.72
CA LEU A 17 4.10 19.63 1.52
C LEU A 17 3.98 20.45 2.81
N ALA A 18 4.28 19.85 3.98
CA ALA A 18 4.07 20.50 5.26
C ALA A 18 4.97 21.74 5.42
N PRO A 19 4.41 22.93 5.73
CA PRO A 19 5.20 24.15 5.89
C PRO A 19 5.87 24.25 7.26
N SER A 20 5.44 23.45 8.26
CA SER A 20 5.94 23.46 9.62
C SER A 20 6.14 22.05 10.18
N LEU A 21 7.12 21.90 11.07
CA LEU A 21 7.46 20.63 11.71
C LEU A 21 6.27 19.98 12.47
N PRO A 22 5.45 20.72 13.26
CA PRO A 22 4.31 20.09 13.93
C PRO A 22 3.30 19.47 12.97
N LEU A 23 3.03 20.13 11.83
CA LEU A 23 2.12 19.57 10.83
C LEU A 23 2.72 18.32 10.19
N GLU A 24 4.01 18.35 9.88
CA GLU A 24 4.73 17.21 9.32
C GLU A 24 4.64 15.99 10.27
N LEU A 25 4.89 16.17 11.57
CA LEU A 25 4.77 15.11 12.57
C LEU A 25 3.36 14.51 12.65
N VAL A 26 2.32 15.35 12.63
CA VAL A 26 0.92 14.87 12.62
C VAL A 26 0.64 14.03 11.37
N THR A 27 1.04 14.50 10.20
CA THR A 27 0.85 13.77 8.94
C THR A 27 1.64 12.47 8.90
N LEU A 28 2.85 12.42 9.47
CA LEU A 28 3.65 11.21 9.60
C LEU A 28 3.03 10.21 10.59
N ALA A 29 2.41 10.68 11.67
CA ALA A 29 1.65 9.81 12.57
C ALA A 29 0.47 9.14 11.83
N LEU A 30 -0.26 9.89 11.00
CA LEU A 30 -1.32 9.33 10.15
C LEU A 30 -0.77 8.34 9.12
N ALA A 31 0.38 8.63 8.51
CA ALA A 31 1.07 7.72 7.60
C ALA A 31 1.45 6.41 8.33
N GLY A 32 1.96 6.49 9.56
CA GLY A 32 2.25 5.31 10.39
C GLY A 32 1.02 4.44 10.62
N GLY A 33 -0.12 5.03 11.01
CA GLY A 33 -1.38 4.31 11.19
C GLY A 33 -1.88 3.63 9.90
N ALA A 34 -1.80 4.33 8.77
CA ALA A 34 -2.17 3.78 7.47
C ALA A 34 -1.24 2.64 7.03
N SER A 35 0.07 2.76 7.30
CA SER A 35 1.08 1.73 7.01
C SER A 35 0.81 0.45 7.80
N ILE A 36 0.60 0.57 9.12
CA ILE A 36 0.26 -0.58 9.98
C ILE A 36 -1.04 -1.23 9.50
N SER A 37 -2.05 -0.44 9.19
CA SER A 37 -3.33 -0.95 8.66
C SER A 37 -3.13 -1.73 7.35
N PHE A 38 -2.29 -1.24 6.45
CA PHE A 38 -1.94 -1.92 5.20
C PHE A 38 -1.24 -3.25 5.47
N MET A 39 -0.21 -3.25 6.31
CA MET A 39 0.54 -4.46 6.66
C MET A 39 -0.33 -5.51 7.34
N ALA A 40 -1.10 -5.12 8.36
CA ALA A 40 -1.99 -6.03 9.08
C ALA A 40 -3.03 -6.65 8.14
N THR A 41 -3.69 -5.82 7.33
CA THR A 41 -4.68 -6.32 6.35
C THR A 41 -4.02 -7.23 5.31
N GLY A 42 -2.82 -6.90 4.83
CA GLY A 42 -2.09 -7.70 3.85
C GLY A 42 -1.72 -9.08 4.39
N ASN A 43 -1.19 -9.12 5.61
CA ASN A 43 -0.89 -10.35 6.30
C ASN A 43 -2.13 -11.24 6.47
N SER A 44 -3.25 -10.68 6.95
CA SER A 44 -4.50 -11.44 7.10
C SER A 44 -5.07 -11.90 5.76
N THR A 45 -5.04 -11.04 4.72
CA THR A 45 -5.54 -11.39 3.39
C THR A 45 -4.80 -12.60 2.82
N LEU A 46 -3.47 -12.61 2.91
CA LEU A 46 -2.65 -13.71 2.40
C LEU A 46 -2.76 -14.97 3.24
N GLN A 47 -2.86 -14.85 4.57
CA GLN A 47 -3.05 -16.02 5.46
C GLN A 47 -4.40 -16.70 5.23
N LEU A 48 -5.47 -15.92 5.06
CA LEU A 48 -6.82 -16.44 4.85
C LEU A 48 -7.02 -16.95 3.42
N GLY A 49 -6.33 -16.36 2.43
CA GLY A 49 -6.40 -16.79 1.04
C GLY A 49 -5.54 -18.03 0.71
N ALA A 50 -4.60 -18.40 1.58
CA ALA A 50 -3.72 -19.54 1.37
C ALA A 50 -4.26 -20.82 2.02
N GLU A 51 -4.11 -21.94 1.31
CA GLU A 51 -4.34 -23.28 1.88
C GLU A 51 -3.44 -23.48 3.12
N PRO A 52 -3.94 -24.11 4.21
CA PRO A 52 -3.17 -24.33 5.44
C PRO A 52 -1.75 -24.88 5.23
N SER A 53 -1.58 -25.85 4.31
CA SER A 53 -0.29 -26.47 3.99
C SER A 53 0.70 -25.53 3.30
N MET A 54 0.22 -24.44 2.67
CA MET A 54 1.00 -23.52 1.85
C MET A 54 1.25 -22.16 2.50
N ARG A 55 0.63 -21.86 3.65
CA ARG A 55 0.72 -20.55 4.33
C ARG A 55 2.16 -20.07 4.53
N GLY A 56 3.05 -20.97 4.98
CA GLY A 56 4.47 -20.64 5.17
C GLY A 56 5.16 -20.23 3.88
N ARG A 57 4.90 -20.93 2.77
CA ARG A 57 5.44 -20.61 1.44
C ARG A 57 4.92 -19.26 0.95
N VAL A 58 3.60 -19.01 1.06
CA VAL A 58 2.98 -17.74 0.68
C VAL A 58 3.56 -16.57 1.49
N MET A 59 3.70 -16.74 2.81
CA MET A 59 4.26 -15.71 3.67
C MET A 59 5.75 -15.46 3.41
N SER A 60 6.52 -16.49 3.03
CA SER A 60 7.91 -16.29 2.61
C SER A 60 8.00 -15.41 1.36
N LEU A 61 7.16 -15.65 0.35
CA LEU A 61 7.10 -14.83 -0.86
C LEU A 61 6.65 -13.40 -0.55
N TRP A 62 5.69 -13.22 0.35
CA TRP A 62 5.28 -11.91 0.83
C TRP A 62 6.42 -11.14 1.48
N PHE A 63 7.17 -11.79 2.37
CA PHE A 63 8.33 -11.16 3.02
C PHE A 63 9.43 -10.80 2.01
N VAL A 64 9.74 -11.70 1.06
CA VAL A 64 10.70 -11.40 -0.01
C VAL A 64 10.22 -10.22 -0.86
N ALA A 65 8.94 -10.18 -1.24
CA ALA A 65 8.41 -9.08 -2.04
C ALA A 65 8.43 -7.75 -1.27
N PHE A 66 8.06 -7.76 0.01
CA PHE A 66 7.96 -6.53 0.81
C PHE A 66 9.34 -6.05 1.28
N GLN A 67 10.06 -6.87 2.05
CA GLN A 67 11.35 -6.50 2.62
C GLN A 67 12.50 -6.56 1.62
N GLY A 68 12.40 -7.42 0.59
CA GLY A 68 13.40 -7.49 -0.48
C GLY A 68 13.37 -6.26 -1.41
N SER A 69 12.31 -5.46 -1.38
CA SER A 69 12.25 -4.20 -2.13
C SER A 69 13.04 -3.06 -1.46
N THR A 70 13.17 -3.08 -0.13
CA THR A 70 13.89 -2.07 0.66
C THR A 70 15.35 -1.83 0.25
N PRO A 71 16.20 -2.86 0.02
CA PRO A 71 17.57 -2.63 -0.44
C PRO A 71 17.66 -1.99 -1.84
N ILE A 72 16.57 -1.96 -2.60
CA ILE A 72 16.50 -1.28 -3.90
C ILE A 72 15.92 0.13 -3.70
N GLY A 73 14.77 0.23 -3.03
CA GLY A 73 14.10 1.51 -2.79
C GLY A 73 14.88 2.45 -1.89
N GLY A 74 15.58 1.93 -0.88
CA GLY A 74 16.38 2.69 0.08
C GLY A 74 17.46 3.54 -0.61
N PRO A 75 18.37 2.94 -1.41
CA PRO A 75 19.35 3.70 -2.18
C PRO A 75 18.74 4.71 -3.15
N ILE A 76 17.64 4.38 -3.83
CA ILE A 76 16.96 5.29 -4.75
C ILE A 76 16.43 6.53 -4.01
N VAL A 77 15.69 6.30 -2.91
CA VAL A 77 15.16 7.39 -2.08
C VAL A 77 16.30 8.19 -1.45
N GLY A 78 17.35 7.51 -0.96
CA GLY A 78 18.53 8.15 -0.38
C GLY A 78 19.25 9.06 -1.37
N TRP A 79 19.43 8.61 -2.61
CA TRP A 79 20.00 9.43 -3.69
C TRP A 79 19.13 10.65 -4.00
N VAL A 80 17.80 10.47 -4.09
CA VAL A 80 16.86 11.60 -4.28
C VAL A 80 16.95 12.60 -3.13
N ILE A 81 17.05 12.13 -1.89
CA ILE A 81 17.21 13.01 -0.72
C ILE A 81 18.53 13.78 -0.79
N ALA A 82 19.62 13.13 -1.23
CA ALA A 82 20.93 13.77 -1.34
C ALA A 82 20.95 14.91 -2.39
N VAL A 83 20.21 14.77 -3.49
CA VAL A 83 20.22 15.75 -4.59
C VAL A 83 19.11 16.80 -4.47
N LEU A 84 17.91 16.39 -4.02
CA LEU A 84 16.68 17.20 -4.05
C LEU A 84 16.10 17.48 -2.65
N GLY A 85 16.72 16.94 -1.59
CA GLY A 85 16.31 17.14 -0.21
C GLY A 85 15.22 16.17 0.28
N ALA A 86 15.00 16.20 1.60
CA ALA A 86 14.10 15.26 2.30
C ALA A 86 12.65 15.29 1.77
N ARG A 87 12.11 16.47 1.48
CA ARG A 87 10.74 16.63 0.96
C ARG A 87 10.53 15.96 -0.40
N ALA A 88 11.54 16.00 -1.28
CA ALA A 88 11.48 15.29 -2.55
C ALA A 88 11.48 13.76 -2.37
N GLY A 89 12.25 13.26 -1.39
CA GLY A 89 12.23 11.83 -1.00
C GLY A 89 10.86 11.37 -0.51
N LEU A 90 10.22 12.15 0.36
CA LEU A 90 8.83 11.91 0.79
C LEU A 90 7.86 11.97 -0.40
N GLY A 91 8.02 12.96 -1.28
CA GLY A 91 7.21 13.11 -2.49
C GLY A 91 7.30 11.90 -3.42
N LEU A 92 8.49 11.33 -3.62
CA LEU A 92 8.67 10.10 -4.40
C LEU A 92 7.89 8.92 -3.79
N GLY A 93 8.00 8.75 -2.47
CA GLY A 93 7.25 7.70 -1.75
C GLY A 93 5.74 7.89 -1.88
N ALA A 94 5.25 9.12 -1.78
CA ALA A 94 3.84 9.45 -1.97
C ALA A 94 3.36 9.09 -3.39
N VAL A 95 4.11 9.49 -4.42
CA VAL A 95 3.77 9.19 -5.83
C VAL A 95 3.71 7.67 -6.04
N ALA A 96 4.69 6.92 -5.54
CA ALA A 96 4.72 5.46 -5.65
C ALA A 96 3.50 4.83 -4.97
N ALA A 97 3.16 5.25 -3.74
CA ALA A 97 2.01 4.72 -3.00
C ALA A 97 0.67 5.03 -3.69
N LEU A 98 0.50 6.26 -4.19
CA LEU A 98 -0.70 6.68 -4.91
C LEU A 98 -0.85 5.95 -6.25
N ALA A 99 0.24 5.74 -6.98
CA ALA A 99 0.25 4.96 -8.22
C ALA A 99 -0.18 3.49 -7.97
N VAL A 100 0.35 2.85 -6.94
CA VAL A 100 -0.07 1.49 -6.55
C VAL A 100 -1.55 1.47 -6.10
N ALA A 101 -2.00 2.48 -5.37
CA ALA A 101 -3.40 2.59 -4.94
C ALA A 101 -4.35 2.75 -6.14
N LEU A 102 -3.95 3.52 -7.17
CA LEU A 102 -4.67 3.65 -8.44
C LEU A 102 -4.76 2.32 -9.18
N VAL A 103 -3.61 1.65 -9.38
CA VAL A 103 -3.55 0.35 -10.05
C VAL A 103 -4.40 -0.69 -9.32
N GLY A 104 -4.32 -0.75 -7.99
CA GLY A 104 -5.13 -1.63 -7.16
C GLY A 104 -6.63 -1.32 -7.25
N ALA A 105 -7.01 -0.04 -7.30
CA ALA A 105 -8.40 0.35 -7.51
C ALA A 105 -8.90 -0.09 -8.90
N TRP A 106 -8.07 0.03 -9.93
CA TRP A 106 -8.41 -0.37 -11.30
C TRP A 106 -8.54 -1.88 -11.46
N SER A 107 -7.65 -2.67 -10.87
CA SER A 107 -7.69 -4.13 -10.96
C SER A 107 -8.91 -4.75 -10.27
N LEU A 108 -9.45 -4.09 -9.24
CA LEU A 108 -10.65 -4.54 -8.52
C LEU A 108 -11.97 -4.17 -9.22
N ARG A 109 -11.99 -3.18 -10.13
CA ARG A 109 -13.22 -2.75 -10.83
C ARG A 109 -13.88 -3.88 -11.64
N PRO A 110 -13.17 -4.63 -12.49
CA PRO A 110 -13.77 -5.74 -13.24
C PRO A 110 -14.28 -6.86 -12.33
N GLN A 111 -13.59 -7.15 -11.23
CA GLN A 111 -13.96 -8.21 -10.30
C GLN A 111 -15.26 -7.87 -9.56
N ARG A 112 -15.39 -6.62 -9.08
CA ARG A 112 -16.63 -6.14 -8.45
C ARG A 112 -17.81 -6.13 -9.41
N ARG A 113 -17.59 -5.74 -10.68
CA ARG A 113 -18.62 -5.79 -11.73
C ARG A 113 -19.10 -7.22 -12.01
N ARG A 114 -18.18 -8.18 -12.11
CA ARG A 114 -18.51 -9.60 -12.31
C ARG A 114 -19.28 -10.18 -11.12
N ALA A 115 -18.83 -9.90 -9.89
CA ALA A 115 -19.52 -10.33 -8.68
C ALA A 115 -20.94 -9.73 -8.58
N ALA A 116 -21.09 -8.44 -8.89
CA ALA A 116 -22.41 -7.78 -8.91
C ALA A 116 -23.33 -8.35 -9.99
N ALA A 117 -22.81 -8.67 -11.19
CA ALA A 117 -23.59 -9.30 -12.25
C ALA A 117 -24.03 -10.73 -11.87
N ALA A 118 -23.15 -11.52 -11.26
CA ALA A 118 -23.48 -12.87 -10.78
C ALA A 118 -24.56 -12.84 -9.68
N ALA A 119 -24.47 -11.89 -8.74
CA ALA A 119 -25.49 -11.68 -7.71
C ALA A 119 -26.84 -11.21 -8.29
N ALA A 120 -26.82 -10.37 -9.33
CA ALA A 120 -28.02 -9.89 -10.01
C ALA A 120 -28.71 -10.95 -10.88
N HIS A 121 -28.00 -12.00 -11.30
CA HIS A 121 -28.55 -13.09 -12.11
C HIS A 121 -29.11 -14.25 -11.29
N GLY A 122 -29.14 -14.14 -9.95
CA GLY A 122 -29.95 -15.00 -9.09
C GLY A 122 -29.70 -16.50 -9.24
N GLN A 123 -28.51 -16.92 -9.66
CA GLN A 123 -28.12 -18.32 -9.58
C GLN A 123 -27.64 -18.59 -8.15
N PRO A 124 -28.42 -19.28 -7.29
CA PRO A 124 -27.86 -19.82 -6.06
C PRO A 124 -26.76 -20.79 -6.48
N ALA A 125 -25.53 -20.48 -6.08
CA ALA A 125 -24.40 -21.39 -6.20
C ALA A 125 -24.70 -22.59 -5.30
N MET A 126 -25.17 -23.68 -5.90
CA MET A 126 -25.14 -25.03 -5.31
C MET A 126 -23.77 -25.64 -5.57
#